data_AF-A0AAV8FME8-F1
#
_entry.id   AF-A0AAV8FME8-F1
#
_cell.length_a   1.000
_cell.length_b   1.000
_cell.length_c   1.000
_cell.angle_alpha   90.00
_cell.angle_beta   90.00
_cell.angle_gamma   90.00
#
_symmetry.space_group_name_H-M   'P 1'
#
loop_
_entity.id
_entity.type
_entity.pdbx_description
1 polymer ?
#
loop_
_entity_poly.entity_id
_entity_poly.type
_entity_poly.pdbx_seq_one_letter_code
_entity_poly.pdbx_strand_id
1 'polypeptide(L)'
;MSSFSLHNPPQQPMSGADRISALPLEIKVSILCCLDVKHAIRMSALTRSWRHIYTLLPGLCLGCSLDQLGETPQNPVAPDWIERIHHVISSLRGPFLIFKLSHFFSTDQSELLQSLLNLLLQKGGAQTLSLSSYRNRVQVHLPSFHFLKVLQLSQCHVVLPVGFQGFNRLVTLTLRDVEISNLHLHLLIHTSNNLTKIQFLDLVAIENPLSVNISLPLLRHLQFGINDVVDKLYIVSAPCLEQARIFFRKPSHSRITMLACVTLELVTSVATVSTLHLDCGVLKSLSLVSLPFNFTFPRLRCLKFFLNIATMDKRMYGVFIWLLRSMSFLEELEIKLANSDSRRTNFLIRDLKRNKMVSPASVRL
;
A
#
# COMPACT_ATOMS: atom_id res chain seq x y z
N MET A 1 60.51 -44.40 47.25
CA MET A 1 59.24 -45.16 47.27
C MET A 1 58.38 -44.48 48.33
N SER A 2 57.22 -43.86 48.09
CA SER A 2 56.22 -44.08 47.04
C SER A 2 55.27 -42.87 46.95
N SER A 3 54.90 -42.54 45.72
CA SER A 3 53.59 -42.03 45.24
C SER A 3 52.81 -40.99 46.07
N PHE A 4 52.84 -39.74 45.61
CA PHE A 4 51.76 -38.77 45.82
C PHE A 4 50.74 -38.86 44.67
N SER A 5 49.49 -39.12 45.03
CA SER A 5 48.33 -39.18 44.16
C SER A 5 48.00 -37.78 43.60
N LEU A 6 48.05 -37.62 42.27
CA LEU A 6 47.51 -36.45 41.59
C LEU A 6 46.03 -36.69 41.27
N HIS A 7 45.19 -36.02 42.05
CA HIS A 7 43.76 -35.91 41.88
C HIS A 7 43.45 -35.21 40.54
N ASN A 8 42.82 -35.91 39.61
CA ASN A 8 42.36 -35.32 38.35
C ASN A 8 41.15 -34.41 38.67
N PRO A 9 41.15 -33.11 38.35
CA PRO A 9 39.98 -32.28 38.60
C PRO A 9 38.83 -32.69 37.67
N PRO A 10 37.57 -32.63 38.14
CA PRO A 10 36.41 -32.96 37.32
C PRO A 10 36.32 -31.97 36.15
N GLN A 11 36.25 -32.51 34.93
CA GLN A 11 35.94 -31.74 33.73
C GLN A 11 34.59 -31.03 33.94
N GLN A 12 34.64 -29.71 34.11
CA GLN A 12 33.42 -28.90 34.12
C GLN A 12 32.73 -29.02 32.74
N PRO A 13 31.39 -29.13 32.69
CA PRO A 13 30.67 -29.14 31.42
C PRO A 13 30.95 -27.81 30.69
N MET A 14 31.24 -27.89 29.38
CA MET A 14 31.46 -26.73 28.51
C MET A 14 30.25 -25.79 28.52
N SER A 15 30.22 -24.89 29.50
CA SER A 15 29.23 -23.83 29.64
C SER A 15 29.53 -22.71 28.65
N GLY A 16 29.13 -22.94 27.40
CA GLY A 16 29.30 -21.98 26.31
C GLY A 16 29.03 -22.55 24.92
N ALA A 17 28.43 -23.74 24.79
CA ALA A 17 28.06 -24.27 23.49
C ALA A 17 27.14 -23.28 22.77
N ASP A 18 27.58 -22.78 21.62
CA ASP A 18 26.83 -21.84 20.80
C ASP A 18 25.62 -22.56 20.17
N ARG A 19 24.54 -22.63 20.95
CA ARG A 19 23.27 -23.29 20.59
C ARG A 19 22.63 -22.68 19.34
N ILE A 20 22.89 -21.39 19.09
CA ILE A 20 22.35 -20.65 17.96
C ILE A 20 23.10 -21.02 16.67
N SER A 21 24.43 -21.18 16.73
CA SER A 21 25.22 -21.69 15.60
C SER A 21 24.96 -23.17 15.29
N ALA A 22 24.47 -23.97 16.23
CA ALA A 22 24.14 -25.38 16.02
C ALA A 22 22.81 -25.62 15.28
N LEU A 23 22.03 -24.57 15.01
CA LEU A 23 20.73 -24.69 14.34
C LEU A 23 20.87 -25.16 12.86
N PRO A 24 19.91 -25.97 12.35
CA PRO A 24 19.80 -26.30 10.93
C PRO A 24 19.69 -25.06 10.03
N LEU A 25 20.12 -25.19 8.78
CA LEU A 25 20.15 -24.09 7.82
C LEU A 25 18.76 -23.48 7.60
N GLU A 26 17.70 -24.28 7.53
CA GLU A 26 16.34 -23.78 7.30
C GLU A 26 15.86 -22.87 8.45
N ILE A 27 16.23 -23.23 9.68
CA ILE A 27 15.88 -22.44 10.86
C ILE A 27 16.67 -21.13 10.87
N LYS A 28 17.96 -21.17 10.52
CA LYS A 28 18.80 -19.96 10.44
C LYS A 28 18.27 -18.99 9.38
N VAL A 29 17.89 -19.49 8.20
CA VAL A 29 17.26 -18.66 7.15
C VAL A 29 15.96 -18.07 7.67
N SER A 30 15.10 -18.87 8.33
CA SER A 30 13.85 -18.40 8.91
C SER A 30 14.05 -17.30 9.95
N ILE A 31 15.08 -17.41 10.81
CA ILE A 31 15.45 -16.36 11.76
C ILE A 31 15.89 -15.09 11.04
N LEU A 32 16.77 -15.20 10.02
CA LEU A 32 17.21 -14.03 9.27
C LEU A 32 16.08 -13.36 8.48
N CYS A 33 15.06 -14.10 8.02
CA CYS A 33 13.86 -13.55 7.38
C CYS A 33 13.04 -12.64 8.30
N CYS A 34 13.17 -12.80 9.62
CA CYS A 34 12.51 -11.96 10.62
C CYS A 34 13.30 -10.68 10.92
N LEU A 35 14.53 -10.56 10.44
CA LEU A 35 15.42 -9.42 10.66
C LEU A 35 15.41 -8.49 9.45
N ASP A 36 15.72 -7.20 9.67
CA ASP A 36 16.09 -6.34 8.55
C ASP A 36 17.44 -6.78 7.96
N VAL A 37 17.73 -6.29 6.75
CA VAL A 37 18.94 -6.66 6.01
C VAL A 37 20.21 -6.30 6.79
N LYS A 38 20.21 -5.19 7.52
CA LYS A 38 21.36 -4.72 8.30
C LYS A 38 21.69 -5.69 9.44
N HIS A 39 20.67 -6.10 10.19
CA HIS A 39 20.80 -7.06 11.27
C HIS A 39 21.12 -8.45 10.73
N ALA A 40 20.53 -8.87 9.60
CA ALA A 40 20.87 -10.13 8.97
C ALA A 40 22.34 -10.20 8.50
N ILE A 41 22.86 -9.10 7.94
CA ILE A 41 24.28 -9.00 7.59
C ILE A 41 25.15 -8.98 8.86
N ARG A 42 24.75 -8.27 9.92
CA ARG A 42 25.48 -8.27 11.21
C ARG A 42 25.54 -9.66 11.85
N MET A 43 24.45 -10.42 11.79
CA MET A 43 24.41 -11.83 12.24
C MET A 43 25.46 -12.67 11.50
N SER A 44 25.74 -12.37 10.23
CA SER A 44 26.78 -13.05 9.45
C SER A 44 28.21 -12.83 9.95
N ALA A 45 28.43 -11.81 10.80
CA ALA A 45 29.71 -11.51 11.42
C ALA A 45 29.87 -12.17 12.82
N LEU A 46 28.80 -12.68 13.44
CA LEU A 46 28.87 -13.27 14.78
C LEU A 46 29.68 -14.56 14.80
N THR A 47 29.41 -15.49 13.87
CA THR A 47 30.20 -16.73 13.73
C THR A 47 30.32 -17.19 12.29
N ARG A 48 31.28 -18.09 12.03
CA ARG A 48 31.47 -18.73 10.72
C ARG A 48 30.21 -19.47 10.24
N SER A 49 29.39 -19.97 11.16
CA SER A 49 28.18 -20.75 10.83
C SER A 49 27.03 -19.88 10.31
N TRP A 50 27.06 -18.57 10.55
CA TRP A 50 26.08 -17.60 10.05
C TRP A 50 26.57 -16.85 8.80
N ARG A 51 27.87 -16.97 8.51
CA ARG A 51 28.50 -16.35 7.34
C ARG A 51 27.80 -16.82 6.07
N HIS A 52 27.50 -15.89 5.18
CA HIS A 52 26.82 -16.14 3.89
C HIS A 52 25.36 -16.63 3.98
N ILE A 53 24.77 -16.94 5.14
CA ILE A 53 23.35 -17.35 5.21
C ILE A 53 22.42 -16.24 4.71
N TYR A 54 22.78 -14.97 4.95
CA TYR A 54 22.02 -13.83 4.42
C TYR A 54 21.89 -13.86 2.89
N THR A 55 22.78 -14.55 2.17
CA THR A 55 22.70 -14.67 0.70
C THR A 55 21.52 -15.53 0.25
N LEU A 56 20.94 -16.33 1.14
CA LEU A 56 19.78 -17.19 0.87
C LEU A 56 18.45 -16.50 1.19
N LEU A 57 18.46 -15.22 1.58
CA LEU A 57 17.26 -14.52 2.05
C LEU A 57 16.23 -14.32 0.93
N PRO A 58 14.99 -14.85 1.07
CA PRO A 58 13.94 -14.80 0.06
C PRO A 58 13.48 -13.36 -0.30
N GLY A 59 13.79 -12.38 0.55
CA GLY A 59 13.37 -11.00 0.37
C GLY A 59 14.34 -10.00 1.00
N LEU A 60 14.38 -8.82 0.41
CA LEU A 60 15.25 -7.72 0.76
C LEU A 60 14.40 -6.48 1.06
N CYS A 61 14.44 -6.05 2.32
CA CYS A 61 13.82 -4.79 2.76
C CYS A 61 14.92 -3.79 3.11
N LEU A 62 15.15 -2.86 2.20
CA LEU A 62 16.11 -1.78 2.29
C LEU A 62 15.39 -0.49 2.63
N GLY A 63 15.47 -0.12 3.89
CA GLY A 63 14.83 1.07 4.42
C GLY A 63 15.41 1.29 5.77
N CYS A 64 16.56 1.96 5.83
CA CYS A 64 17.18 2.28 7.10
C CYS A 64 16.23 3.19 7.88
N SER A 65 15.73 2.69 9.01
CA SER A 65 15.92 3.30 10.32
C SER A 65 16.61 4.67 10.29
N LEU A 66 15.88 5.72 9.92
CA LEU A 66 16.19 7.08 10.35
C LEU A 66 15.43 7.43 11.65
N ASP A 67 14.51 6.57 12.09
CA ASP A 67 13.73 6.82 13.31
C ASP A 67 14.40 6.28 14.59
N GLN A 68 15.44 5.42 14.49
CA GLN A 68 16.08 4.79 15.68
C GLN A 68 17.49 5.32 15.99
N LEU A 69 18.11 6.09 15.10
CA LEU A 69 19.18 7.00 15.49
C LEU A 69 18.55 8.38 15.52
N GLY A 70 18.61 9.08 16.64
CA GLY A 70 18.20 10.48 16.75
C GLY A 70 19.07 11.43 15.93
N GLU A 71 19.36 11.07 14.69
CA GLU A 71 20.07 11.88 13.71
C GLU A 71 19.02 12.49 12.79
N THR A 72 19.02 13.82 12.80
CA THR A 72 18.10 14.67 12.05
C THR A 72 18.04 14.30 10.56
N PRO A 73 16.93 14.62 9.86
CA PRO A 73 16.75 14.40 8.42
C PRO A 73 17.61 15.33 7.53
N GLN A 74 18.79 15.72 8.02
CA GLN A 74 19.77 16.60 7.38
C GLN A 74 21.01 15.86 6.89
N ASN A 75 21.21 14.58 7.22
CA ASN A 75 22.32 13.81 6.65
C ASN A 75 21.87 13.12 5.35
N PRO A 76 22.41 13.51 4.17
CA PRO A 76 22.26 12.71 2.97
C PRO A 76 22.90 11.35 3.27
N VAL A 77 22.12 10.29 3.08
CA VAL A 77 22.65 8.93 3.14
C VAL A 77 23.91 8.88 2.27
N ALA A 78 25.04 8.49 2.87
CA ALA A 78 26.34 8.50 2.23
C ALA A 78 26.28 7.88 0.81
N PRO A 79 26.97 8.46 -0.20
CA PRO A 79 26.91 8.01 -1.59
C PRO A 79 27.14 6.49 -1.76
N ASP A 80 27.95 5.89 -0.92
CA ASP A 80 28.22 4.45 -0.89
C ASP A 80 27.00 3.55 -0.54
N TRP A 81 25.87 4.10 -0.07
CA TRP A 81 24.72 3.28 0.33
C TRP A 81 24.16 2.46 -0.82
N ILE A 82 24.11 3.04 -2.01
CA ILE A 82 23.61 2.35 -3.19
C ILE A 82 24.62 1.31 -3.68
N GLU A 83 25.93 1.59 -3.59
CA GLU A 83 26.96 0.59 -3.87
C GLU A 83 26.88 -0.59 -2.89
N ARG A 84 26.64 -0.31 -1.60
CA ARG A 84 26.39 -1.33 -0.58
C ARG A 84 25.15 -2.16 -0.91
N ILE A 85 24.07 -1.52 -1.34
CA ILE A 85 22.86 -2.22 -1.81
C ILE A 85 23.17 -3.09 -3.04
N HIS A 86 23.89 -2.55 -4.01
CA HIS A 86 24.28 -3.25 -5.23
C HIS A 86 25.11 -4.49 -4.90
N HIS A 87 26.08 -4.36 -3.97
CA HIS A 87 26.86 -5.48 -3.45
C HIS A 87 26.00 -6.52 -2.72
N VAL A 88 25.03 -6.06 -1.91
CA VAL A 88 24.11 -6.97 -1.21
C VAL A 88 23.30 -7.77 -2.23
N ILE A 89 22.66 -7.12 -3.20
CA ILE A 89 21.83 -7.78 -4.22
C ILE A 89 22.67 -8.70 -5.11
N SER A 90 23.89 -8.29 -5.48
CA SER A 90 24.78 -9.14 -6.28
C SER A 90 25.18 -10.41 -5.52
N SER A 91 25.35 -10.31 -4.20
CA SER A 91 25.70 -11.41 -3.30
C SER A 91 24.55 -12.38 -3.02
N LEU A 92 23.30 -11.96 -3.23
CA LEU A 92 22.13 -12.82 -3.05
C LEU A 92 22.12 -13.98 -4.07
N ARG A 93 21.87 -15.19 -3.58
CA ARG A 93 21.84 -16.46 -4.32
C ARG A 93 20.42 -17.03 -4.45
N GLY A 94 19.80 -16.83 -5.61
CA GLY A 94 18.48 -17.36 -5.94
C GLY A 94 17.54 -16.32 -6.56
N PRO A 95 16.38 -16.73 -7.10
CA PRO A 95 15.33 -15.82 -7.51
C PRO A 95 14.60 -15.28 -6.27
N PHE A 96 14.58 -13.97 -6.08
CA PHE A 96 14.09 -13.37 -4.83
C PHE A 96 12.74 -12.68 -4.91
N LEU A 97 11.88 -13.07 -3.98
CA LEU A 97 10.43 -12.90 -3.95
C LEU A 97 9.98 -11.49 -3.57
N ILE A 98 10.73 -10.75 -2.76
CA ILE A 98 10.27 -9.47 -2.19
C ILE A 98 11.40 -8.46 -2.19
N PHE A 99 11.25 -7.35 -2.91
CA PHE A 99 12.16 -6.22 -2.87
C PHE A 99 11.40 -4.98 -2.39
N LYS A 100 11.84 -4.40 -1.28
CA LYS A 100 11.31 -3.13 -0.78
C LYS A 100 12.45 -2.15 -0.60
N LEU A 101 12.39 -1.02 -1.28
CA LEU A 101 13.31 0.09 -1.13
C LEU A 101 12.54 1.32 -0.65
N SER A 102 12.86 1.83 0.53
CA SER A 102 12.27 3.05 1.06
C SER A 102 13.31 4.14 1.33
N HIS A 103 12.86 5.39 1.25
CA HIS A 103 13.66 6.60 1.51
C HIS A 103 14.89 6.71 0.61
N PHE A 104 14.78 6.37 -0.68
CA PHE A 104 15.86 6.65 -1.62
C PHE A 104 15.87 8.14 -2.00
N PHE A 105 17.08 8.72 -2.12
CA PHE A 105 17.31 10.16 -2.24
C PHE A 105 17.71 10.56 -3.68
N SER A 106 17.19 11.73 -4.09
CA SER A 106 17.53 12.57 -5.26
C SER A 106 17.32 12.02 -6.68
N THR A 107 17.11 12.98 -7.60
CA THR A 107 16.95 12.83 -9.05
C THR A 107 18.20 12.29 -9.75
N ASP A 108 19.37 12.47 -9.13
CA ASP A 108 20.68 12.14 -9.72
C ASP A 108 21.02 10.64 -9.59
N GLN A 109 20.17 9.87 -8.90
CA GLN A 109 20.34 8.45 -8.63
C GLN A 109 19.43 7.57 -9.51
N SER A 110 18.81 8.15 -10.55
CA SER A 110 17.93 7.43 -11.47
C SER A 110 18.67 6.30 -12.20
N GLU A 111 19.87 6.56 -12.71
CA GLU A 111 20.72 5.55 -13.37
C GLU A 111 21.08 4.38 -12.45
N LEU A 112 21.39 4.70 -11.20
CA LEU A 112 21.74 3.68 -10.22
C LEU A 112 20.52 2.86 -9.80
N LEU A 113 19.34 3.49 -9.64
CA LEU A 113 18.09 2.76 -9.45
C LEU A 113 17.79 1.85 -10.65
N GLN A 114 18.04 2.31 -11.88
CA GLN A 114 17.89 1.50 -13.08
C GLN A 114 18.85 0.31 -13.08
N SER A 115 20.12 0.52 -12.69
CA SER A 115 21.09 -0.56 -12.53
C SER A 115 20.60 -1.61 -11.51
N LEU A 116 20.04 -1.17 -10.38
CA LEU A 116 19.45 -2.07 -9.39
C LEU A 116 18.26 -2.87 -9.94
N LEU A 117 17.34 -2.23 -10.66
CA LEU A 117 16.19 -2.90 -11.27
C LEU A 117 16.63 -3.91 -12.34
N ASN A 118 17.63 -3.57 -13.14
CA ASN A 118 18.22 -4.47 -14.14
C ASN A 118 18.91 -5.67 -13.49
N LEU A 119 19.65 -5.46 -12.39
CA LEU A 119 20.26 -6.54 -11.62
C LEU A 119 19.18 -7.48 -11.03
N LEU A 120 18.06 -6.93 -10.55
CA LEU A 120 16.93 -7.73 -10.08
C LEU A 120 16.31 -8.57 -11.21
N LEU A 121 16.16 -8.01 -12.41
CA LEU A 121 15.70 -8.79 -13.58
C LEU A 121 16.65 -9.94 -13.90
N GLN A 122 17.97 -9.68 -13.94
CA GLN A 122 18.98 -10.70 -14.24
C GLN A 122 18.96 -11.86 -13.24
N LYS A 123 18.60 -11.59 -11.99
CA LYS A 123 18.51 -12.59 -10.92
C LYS A 123 17.18 -13.37 -10.90
N GLY A 124 16.30 -13.17 -11.89
CA GLY A 124 15.01 -13.88 -12.01
C GLY A 124 13.77 -13.05 -11.66
N GLY A 125 13.94 -11.75 -11.42
CA GLY A 125 12.86 -10.80 -11.12
C GLY A 125 12.37 -10.86 -9.67
N ALA A 126 11.34 -10.07 -9.37
CA ALA A 126 10.71 -9.99 -8.05
C ALA A 126 9.20 -10.31 -8.12
N GLN A 127 8.65 -10.96 -7.07
CA GLN A 127 7.20 -11.13 -6.93
C GLN A 127 6.54 -9.91 -6.27
N THR A 128 7.25 -9.23 -5.37
CA THR A 128 6.81 -7.99 -4.72
C THR A 128 7.87 -6.92 -4.93
N LEU A 129 7.48 -5.80 -5.51
CA LEU A 129 8.31 -4.62 -5.69
C LEU A 129 7.66 -3.44 -4.96
N SER A 130 8.33 -2.91 -3.95
CA SER A 130 7.92 -1.69 -3.25
C SER A 130 9.02 -0.64 -3.37
N LEU A 131 8.72 0.49 -3.99
CA LEU A 131 9.64 1.63 -4.10
C LEU A 131 8.97 2.85 -3.47
N SER A 132 9.63 3.50 -2.52
CA SER A 132 9.18 4.77 -1.96
C SER A 132 10.32 5.78 -1.89
N SER A 133 10.17 6.89 -2.59
CA SER A 133 11.12 8.00 -2.54
C SER A 133 10.85 8.90 -1.33
N TYR A 134 11.81 9.76 -0.98
CA TYR A 134 11.65 10.82 0.01
C TYR A 134 11.89 12.19 -0.61
N ARG A 135 10.95 13.13 -0.42
CA ARG A 135 10.98 14.55 -0.86
C ARG A 135 10.93 14.83 -2.37
N ASN A 136 11.57 14.02 -3.22
CA ASN A 136 11.58 14.25 -4.69
C ASN A 136 10.98 13.06 -5.45
N ARG A 137 10.26 13.35 -6.55
CA ARG A 137 9.75 12.33 -7.47
C ARG A 137 10.86 11.87 -8.40
N VAL A 138 11.46 10.74 -8.08
CA VAL A 138 12.49 10.14 -8.92
C VAL A 138 11.84 9.43 -10.10
N GLN A 139 12.43 9.56 -11.28
CA GLN A 139 12.00 8.82 -12.46
C GLN A 139 12.35 7.34 -12.31
N VAL A 140 11.33 6.50 -12.40
CA VAL A 140 11.45 5.04 -12.34
C VAL A 140 11.01 4.50 -13.69
N HIS A 141 11.99 4.05 -14.48
CA HIS A 141 11.71 3.19 -15.63
C HIS A 141 11.44 1.79 -15.10
N LEU A 142 10.20 1.34 -15.22
CA LEU A 142 9.78 0.03 -14.74
C LEU A 142 10.01 -1.02 -15.83
N PRO A 143 10.92 -1.99 -15.62
CA PRO A 143 11.05 -3.07 -16.57
C PRO A 143 9.89 -4.07 -16.47
N SER A 144 9.72 -4.88 -17.51
CA SER A 144 8.68 -5.91 -17.59
C SER A 144 9.01 -7.11 -16.67
N PHE A 145 8.58 -7.05 -15.41
CA PHE A 145 8.73 -8.15 -14.46
C PHE A 145 7.65 -9.22 -14.67
N HIS A 146 8.01 -10.35 -15.30
CA HIS A 146 7.09 -11.45 -15.63
C HIS A 146 6.43 -12.14 -14.42
N PHE A 147 7.09 -12.11 -13.26
CA PHE A 147 6.64 -12.79 -12.04
C PHE A 147 6.05 -11.85 -10.98
N LEU A 148 5.92 -10.55 -11.29
CA LEU A 148 5.48 -9.55 -10.34
C LEU A 148 4.00 -9.73 -10.00
N LYS A 149 3.71 -9.92 -8.73
CA LYS A 149 2.37 -10.05 -8.14
C LYS A 149 1.94 -8.78 -7.41
N VAL A 150 2.87 -8.06 -6.80
CA VAL A 150 2.59 -6.87 -5.99
C VAL A 150 3.52 -5.73 -6.41
N LEU A 151 2.95 -4.61 -6.85
CA LEU A 151 3.67 -3.39 -7.17
C LEU A 151 3.18 -2.27 -6.26
N GLN A 152 4.09 -1.67 -5.50
CA GLN A 152 3.82 -0.54 -4.62
C GLN A 152 4.79 0.59 -4.93
N LEU A 153 4.28 1.71 -5.41
CA LEU A 153 5.08 2.88 -5.74
C LEU A 153 4.59 4.06 -4.92
N SER A 154 5.52 4.80 -4.31
CA SER A 154 5.21 5.99 -3.52
C SER A 154 6.17 7.12 -3.84
N GLN A 155 5.65 8.32 -4.16
CA GLN A 155 6.48 9.50 -4.49
C GLN A 155 7.42 9.27 -5.68
N CYS A 156 6.92 8.66 -6.76
CA CYS A 156 7.72 8.34 -7.95
C CYS A 156 7.13 8.98 -9.20
N HIS A 157 7.98 9.26 -10.20
CA HIS A 157 7.56 9.53 -11.57
C HIS A 157 7.70 8.25 -12.39
N VAL A 158 6.60 7.71 -12.91
CA VAL A 158 6.59 6.40 -13.57
C VAL A 158 6.70 6.56 -15.08
N VAL A 159 7.73 5.92 -15.64
CA VAL A 159 7.94 5.79 -17.08
C VAL A 159 7.96 4.32 -17.43
N LEU A 160 7.24 3.92 -18.49
CA LEU A 160 7.31 2.56 -19.01
C LEU A 160 8.20 2.53 -20.25
N PRO A 161 8.97 1.45 -20.46
CA PRO A 161 9.79 1.31 -21.66
C PRO A 161 8.91 1.14 -22.91
N VAL A 162 9.44 1.55 -24.05
CA VAL A 162 8.82 1.30 -25.36
C VAL A 162 8.77 -0.21 -25.59
N GLY A 163 7.58 -0.78 -25.83
CA GLY A 163 7.39 -2.23 -25.92
C GLY A 163 7.15 -2.96 -24.59
N PHE A 164 6.77 -2.23 -23.54
CA PHE A 164 6.36 -2.81 -22.26
C PHE A 164 5.32 -3.94 -22.44
N GLN A 165 5.72 -5.17 -22.07
CA GLN A 165 4.89 -6.37 -22.26
C GLN A 165 3.88 -6.61 -21.12
N GLY A 166 3.84 -5.71 -20.14
CA GLY A 166 2.89 -5.82 -19.05
C GLY A 166 3.37 -6.56 -17.81
N PHE A 167 2.49 -6.55 -16.81
CA PHE A 167 2.64 -7.35 -15.60
C PHE A 167 1.55 -8.44 -15.55
N ASN A 168 1.78 -9.52 -16.31
CA ASN A 168 0.78 -10.57 -16.51
C ASN A 168 0.34 -11.29 -15.23
N ARG A 169 1.16 -11.26 -14.17
CA ARG A 169 0.85 -11.89 -12.88
C ARG A 169 0.49 -10.90 -11.77
N LEU A 170 0.32 -9.62 -12.11
CA LEU A 170 0.09 -8.58 -11.12
C LEU A 170 -1.30 -8.75 -10.50
N VAL A 171 -1.33 -8.88 -9.18
CA VAL A 171 -2.53 -9.06 -8.37
C VAL A 171 -2.87 -7.77 -7.64
N THR A 172 -1.86 -7.05 -7.16
CA THR A 172 -2.02 -5.81 -6.39
C THR A 172 -1.20 -4.68 -6.98
N LEU A 173 -1.85 -3.56 -7.28
CA LEU A 173 -1.23 -2.32 -7.69
C LEU A 173 -1.54 -1.20 -6.68
N THR A 174 -0.51 -0.63 -6.08
CA THR A 174 -0.61 0.53 -5.18
C THR A 174 0.24 1.67 -5.73
N LEU A 175 -0.39 2.78 -6.08
CA LEU A 175 0.28 4.02 -6.48
C LEU A 175 -0.07 5.10 -5.46
N ARG A 176 0.93 5.76 -4.87
CA ARG A 176 0.74 6.82 -3.89
C ARG A 176 1.58 8.04 -4.21
N ASP A 177 0.95 9.21 -4.38
CA ASP A 177 1.66 10.44 -4.77
C ASP A 177 2.59 10.18 -5.98
N VAL A 178 2.06 9.46 -6.98
CA VAL A 178 2.80 9.03 -8.17
C VAL A 178 2.44 9.93 -9.34
N GLU A 179 3.46 10.38 -10.05
CA GLU A 179 3.30 11.15 -11.28
C GLU A 179 3.38 10.23 -12.49
N ILE A 180 2.36 10.28 -13.35
CA ILE A 180 2.21 9.35 -14.48
C ILE A 180 1.36 9.99 -15.60
N SER A 181 1.67 9.66 -16.87
CA SER A 181 0.83 10.08 -18.01
C SER A 181 -0.37 9.15 -18.21
N ASN A 182 -1.39 9.62 -18.91
CA ASN A 182 -2.56 8.81 -19.30
C ASN A 182 -2.16 7.54 -20.05
N LEU A 183 -1.22 7.65 -20.98
CA LEU A 183 -0.72 6.52 -21.77
C LEU A 183 -0.10 5.46 -20.87
N HIS A 184 0.83 5.85 -19.98
CA HIS A 184 1.50 4.90 -19.11
C HIS A 184 0.53 4.27 -18.10
N LEU A 185 -0.41 5.05 -17.55
CA LEU A 185 -1.41 4.54 -16.63
C LEU A 185 -2.36 3.54 -17.33
N HIS A 186 -2.80 3.86 -18.55
CA HIS A 186 -3.62 2.96 -19.35
C HIS A 186 -2.89 1.65 -19.64
N LEU A 187 -1.62 1.72 -20.06
CA LEU A 187 -0.79 0.53 -20.27
C LEU A 187 -0.63 -0.30 -18.99
N LEU A 188 -0.36 0.32 -17.83
CA LEU A 188 -0.24 -0.40 -16.55
C LEU A 188 -1.50 -1.19 -16.20
N ILE A 189 -2.68 -0.59 -16.39
CA ILE A 189 -3.96 -1.20 -16.06
C ILE A 189 -4.31 -2.29 -17.07
N HIS A 190 -4.26 -1.97 -18.37
CA HIS A 190 -4.76 -2.84 -19.43
C HIS A 190 -3.86 -4.05 -19.69
N THR A 191 -2.58 -3.96 -19.37
CA THR A 191 -1.66 -5.10 -19.51
C THR A 191 -1.68 -6.05 -18.29
N SER A 192 -2.47 -5.73 -17.27
CA SER A 192 -2.47 -6.45 -15.98
C SER A 192 -3.81 -7.16 -15.72
N ASN A 193 -4.10 -8.21 -16.49
CA ASN A 193 -5.41 -8.88 -16.48
C ASN A 193 -5.78 -9.59 -15.16
N ASN A 194 -4.79 -9.87 -14.30
CA ASN A 194 -4.98 -10.58 -13.02
C ASN A 194 -5.15 -9.65 -11.81
N LEU A 195 -5.32 -8.34 -12.05
CA LEU A 195 -5.46 -7.36 -10.98
C LEU A 195 -6.75 -7.59 -10.18
N THR A 196 -6.57 -7.90 -8.89
CA THR A 196 -7.68 -8.05 -7.93
C THR A 196 -7.80 -6.85 -7.00
N LYS A 197 -6.71 -6.09 -6.82
CA LYS A 197 -6.65 -4.95 -5.92
C LYS A 197 -5.92 -3.77 -6.54
N ILE A 198 -6.60 -2.62 -6.56
CA ILE A 198 -6.04 -1.33 -6.98
C ILE A 198 -6.17 -0.33 -5.83
N GLN A 199 -5.09 0.40 -5.58
CA GLN A 199 -5.06 1.51 -4.64
C GLN A 199 -4.35 2.70 -5.28
N PHE A 200 -5.12 3.69 -5.72
CA PHE A 200 -4.62 4.96 -6.20
C PHE A 200 -4.80 6.00 -5.09
N LEU A 201 -3.70 6.48 -4.53
CA LEU A 201 -3.62 7.31 -3.33
C LEU A 201 -2.90 8.62 -3.70
N ASP A 202 -3.60 9.51 -4.38
CA ASP A 202 -3.07 10.72 -5.04
C ASP A 202 -2.23 10.39 -6.29
N LEU A 203 -2.85 10.51 -7.45
CA LEU A 203 -2.15 10.45 -8.74
C LEU A 203 -1.94 11.86 -9.27
N VAL A 204 -0.75 12.17 -9.74
CA VAL A 204 -0.48 13.44 -10.41
C VAL A 204 -0.31 13.17 -11.90
N ALA A 205 -1.04 13.92 -12.72
CA ALA A 205 -0.91 13.84 -14.17
C ALA A 205 0.32 14.62 -14.61
N ILE A 206 1.08 14.06 -15.55
CA ILE A 206 2.06 14.82 -16.32
C ILE A 206 1.34 15.80 -17.26
N GLU A 207 0.24 15.33 -17.85
CA GLU A 207 -0.61 16.10 -18.77
C GLU A 207 -2.04 16.09 -18.24
N ASN A 208 -2.60 17.29 -18.01
CA ASN A 208 -4.00 17.44 -17.58
C ASN A 208 -4.93 17.47 -18.80
N PRO A 209 -6.10 16.80 -18.76
CA PRO A 209 -6.67 16.02 -17.64
C PRO A 209 -6.15 14.58 -17.54
N LEU A 210 -6.05 14.03 -16.32
CA LEU A 210 -5.90 12.57 -16.13
C LEU A 210 -7.27 11.88 -16.24
N SER A 211 -7.41 10.98 -17.22
CA SER A 211 -8.55 10.10 -17.42
C SER A 211 -8.17 8.65 -17.07
N VAL A 212 -8.81 8.09 -16.06
CA VAL A 212 -8.57 6.71 -15.62
C VAL A 212 -9.72 5.82 -16.07
N ASN A 213 -9.45 4.92 -17.03
CA ASN A 213 -10.42 3.94 -17.50
C ASN A 213 -10.12 2.58 -16.88
N ILE A 214 -11.07 2.04 -16.10
CA ILE A 214 -10.92 0.75 -15.43
C ILE A 214 -11.82 -0.27 -16.12
N SER A 215 -11.18 -1.20 -16.84
CA SER A 215 -11.80 -2.38 -17.45
C SER A 215 -11.07 -3.63 -16.92
N LEU A 216 -11.44 -4.09 -15.73
CA LEU A 216 -10.75 -5.18 -15.04
C LEU A 216 -11.74 -6.23 -14.55
N PRO A 217 -11.81 -7.40 -15.20
CA PRO A 217 -12.84 -8.40 -14.91
C PRO A 217 -12.69 -9.03 -13.52
N LEU A 218 -11.47 -9.11 -12.99
CA LEU A 218 -11.13 -9.77 -11.72
C LEU A 218 -10.96 -8.79 -10.55
N LEU A 219 -11.17 -7.49 -10.76
CA LEU A 219 -10.97 -6.48 -9.72
C LEU A 219 -12.01 -6.66 -8.60
N ARG A 220 -11.54 -6.88 -7.36
CA ARG A 220 -12.39 -7.04 -6.16
C ARG A 220 -12.31 -5.85 -5.23
N HIS A 221 -11.14 -5.21 -5.14
CA HIS A 221 -10.88 -4.10 -4.23
C HIS A 221 -10.39 -2.88 -4.98
N LEU A 222 -11.17 -1.80 -4.93
CA LEU A 222 -10.79 -0.50 -5.46
C LEU A 222 -10.63 0.49 -4.30
N GLN A 223 -9.50 1.18 -4.25
CA GLN A 223 -9.32 2.35 -3.40
C GLN A 223 -8.85 3.51 -4.25
N PHE A 224 -9.59 4.61 -4.19
CA PHE A 224 -9.34 5.80 -4.98
C PHE A 224 -9.36 7.06 -4.11
N GLY A 225 -8.24 7.76 -4.08
CA GLY A 225 -8.10 9.08 -3.47
C GLY A 225 -8.33 10.16 -4.52
N ILE A 226 -9.41 10.91 -4.39
CA ILE A 226 -9.69 12.09 -5.21
C ILE A 226 -8.75 13.20 -4.75
N ASN A 227 -8.01 13.78 -5.69
CA ASN A 227 -7.10 14.89 -5.47
C ASN A 227 -7.35 16.02 -6.49
N ASP A 228 -6.57 17.08 -6.42
CA ASP A 228 -6.76 18.27 -7.26
C ASP A 228 -6.45 18.07 -8.76
N VAL A 229 -5.96 16.89 -9.18
CA VAL A 229 -5.36 16.65 -10.51
C VAL A 229 -6.14 15.61 -11.33
N VAL A 230 -6.90 14.72 -10.70
CA VAL A 230 -7.74 13.76 -11.43
C VAL A 230 -9.06 14.41 -11.81
N ASP A 231 -9.22 14.70 -13.10
CA ASP A 231 -10.45 15.30 -13.63
C ASP A 231 -11.51 14.25 -14.01
N LYS A 232 -11.12 13.02 -14.41
CA LYS A 232 -12.09 11.97 -14.84
C LYS A 232 -11.63 10.56 -14.45
N LEU A 233 -12.52 9.78 -13.84
CA LEU A 233 -12.35 8.33 -13.68
C LEU A 233 -13.62 7.62 -14.11
N TYR A 234 -13.48 6.72 -15.10
CA TYR A 234 -14.56 5.91 -15.63
C TYR A 234 -14.28 4.44 -15.30
N ILE A 235 -15.13 3.87 -14.46
CA ILE A 235 -15.19 2.41 -14.30
C ILE A 235 -16.06 1.91 -15.45
N VAL A 236 -15.42 1.44 -16.52
CA VAL A 236 -16.12 0.95 -17.72
C VAL A 236 -16.68 -0.45 -17.46
N SER A 237 -15.89 -1.33 -16.83
CA SER A 237 -16.34 -2.68 -16.48
C SER A 237 -15.51 -3.28 -15.34
N ALA A 238 -16.15 -3.55 -14.22
CA ALA A 238 -15.56 -4.24 -13.06
C ALA A 238 -16.62 -5.14 -12.37
N PRO A 239 -17.02 -6.25 -13.00
CA PRO A 239 -18.17 -7.06 -12.57
C PRO A 239 -17.95 -7.73 -11.20
N CYS A 240 -16.70 -8.04 -10.85
CA CYS A 240 -16.35 -8.69 -9.59
C CYS A 240 -16.04 -7.70 -8.45
N LEU A 241 -16.32 -6.40 -8.62
CA LEU A 241 -15.96 -5.41 -7.62
C LEU A 241 -16.78 -5.59 -6.34
N GLU A 242 -16.13 -6.02 -5.27
CA GLU A 242 -16.75 -6.31 -3.98
C GLU A 242 -16.61 -5.15 -3.00
N GLN A 243 -15.49 -4.43 -3.05
CA GLN A 243 -15.17 -3.36 -2.13
C GLN A 243 -14.66 -2.12 -2.85
N ALA A 244 -15.24 -0.96 -2.53
CA ALA A 244 -14.77 0.33 -3.00
C ALA A 244 -14.49 1.28 -1.82
N ARG A 245 -13.38 2.00 -1.88
CA ARG A 245 -13.04 3.08 -0.94
C ARG A 245 -12.72 4.35 -1.71
N ILE A 246 -13.55 5.37 -1.53
CA ILE A 246 -13.40 6.67 -2.17
C ILE A 246 -13.22 7.71 -1.07
N PHE A 247 -12.20 8.55 -1.18
CA PHE A 247 -11.92 9.57 -0.17
C PHE A 247 -11.21 10.75 -0.82
N PHE A 248 -11.23 11.92 -0.19
CA PHE A 248 -10.42 13.06 -0.58
C PHE A 248 -9.20 13.18 0.33
N ARG A 249 -8.04 13.54 -0.24
CA ARG A 249 -6.84 13.82 0.54
C ARG A 249 -6.51 15.30 0.46
N LYS A 250 -6.68 16.02 1.58
CA LYS A 250 -6.44 17.47 1.72
C LYS A 250 -7.09 18.34 0.62
N PRO A 251 -8.39 18.21 0.34
CA PRO A 251 -9.01 18.94 -0.76
C PRO A 251 -9.15 20.43 -0.48
N SER A 252 -8.83 21.26 -1.47
CA SER A 252 -9.17 22.69 -1.44
C SER A 252 -10.69 22.88 -1.66
N HIS A 253 -11.30 23.86 -0.97
CA HIS A 253 -12.76 24.08 -1.06
C HIS A 253 -13.25 24.35 -2.49
N SER A 254 -12.49 25.11 -3.28
CA SER A 254 -12.82 25.42 -4.68
C SER A 254 -12.87 24.17 -5.57
N ARG A 255 -11.96 23.20 -5.35
CA ARG A 255 -11.89 21.96 -6.13
C ARG A 255 -12.95 20.95 -5.77
N ILE A 256 -13.37 20.87 -4.49
CA ILE A 256 -14.51 20.04 -4.07
C ILE A 256 -15.75 20.38 -4.88
N THR A 257 -15.96 21.68 -5.16
CA THR A 257 -17.06 22.18 -5.98
C THR A 257 -16.90 21.79 -7.45
N MET A 258 -15.70 21.88 -8.02
CA MET A 258 -15.47 21.50 -9.42
C MET A 258 -15.62 19.99 -9.64
N LEU A 259 -15.21 19.17 -8.69
CA LEU A 259 -15.23 17.70 -8.79
C LEU A 259 -16.55 17.07 -8.31
N ALA A 260 -17.57 17.89 -8.04
CA ALA A 260 -18.84 17.45 -7.50
C ALA A 260 -19.54 16.44 -8.42
N CYS A 261 -19.63 16.73 -9.73
CA CYS A 261 -20.21 15.80 -10.70
C CYS A 261 -19.38 14.52 -10.87
N VAL A 262 -18.05 14.65 -10.94
CA VAL A 262 -17.12 13.51 -11.04
C VAL A 262 -17.24 12.59 -9.83
N THR A 263 -17.40 13.17 -8.64
CA THR A 263 -17.61 12.40 -7.41
C THR A 263 -18.93 11.62 -7.45
N LEU A 264 -20.00 12.23 -7.98
CA LEU A 264 -21.28 11.53 -8.16
C LEU A 264 -21.16 10.40 -9.18
N GLU A 265 -20.54 10.63 -10.34
CA GLU A 265 -20.27 9.60 -11.35
C GLU A 265 -19.45 8.44 -10.76
N LEU A 266 -18.43 8.74 -9.96
CA LEU A 266 -17.61 7.75 -9.28
C LEU A 266 -18.42 6.91 -8.29
N VAL A 267 -19.16 7.56 -7.39
CA VAL A 267 -19.97 6.87 -6.37
C VAL A 267 -21.07 6.03 -7.02
N THR A 268 -21.66 6.50 -8.12
CA THR A 268 -22.68 5.76 -8.85
C THR A 268 -22.08 4.59 -9.65
N SER A 269 -20.87 4.71 -10.19
CA SER A 269 -20.19 3.62 -10.90
C SER A 269 -19.85 2.42 -10.00
N VAL A 270 -19.75 2.63 -8.69
CA VAL A 270 -19.50 1.57 -7.69
C VAL A 270 -20.78 1.08 -7.00
N ALA A 271 -21.97 1.31 -7.57
CA ALA A 271 -23.26 0.91 -6.96
C ALA A 271 -23.35 -0.57 -6.55
N THR A 272 -22.65 -1.43 -7.27
CA THR A 272 -22.76 -2.89 -7.18
C THR A 272 -21.91 -3.52 -6.09
N VAL A 273 -21.11 -2.73 -5.36
CA VAL A 273 -20.19 -3.25 -4.33
C VAL A 273 -20.92 -3.73 -3.08
N SER A 274 -20.30 -4.67 -2.38
CA SER A 274 -20.77 -5.18 -1.08
C SER A 274 -20.34 -4.29 0.09
N THR A 275 -19.16 -3.66 -0.03
CA THR A 275 -18.58 -2.79 0.98
C THR A 275 -18.18 -1.46 0.36
N LEU A 276 -18.66 -0.36 0.92
CA LEU A 276 -18.34 1.00 0.46
C LEU A 276 -17.74 1.79 1.61
N HIS A 277 -16.62 2.46 1.37
CA HIS A 277 -15.99 3.35 2.33
C HIS A 277 -15.88 4.75 1.75
N LEU A 278 -16.50 5.72 2.42
CA LEU A 278 -16.49 7.14 2.06
C LEU A 278 -15.95 8.01 3.19
N ASP A 279 -15.48 9.21 2.87
CA ASP A 279 -15.06 10.22 3.86
C ASP A 279 -15.91 11.49 3.81
N CYS A 280 -15.65 12.43 4.73
CA CYS A 280 -16.31 13.74 4.74
C CYS A 280 -16.11 14.55 3.46
N GLY A 281 -14.97 14.43 2.79
CA GLY A 281 -14.71 15.14 1.54
C GLY A 281 -15.69 14.73 0.45
N VAL A 282 -15.97 13.43 0.33
CA VAL A 282 -16.98 12.90 -0.60
C VAL A 282 -18.37 13.43 -0.26
N LEU A 283 -18.77 13.40 1.01
CA LEU A 283 -20.08 13.94 1.42
C LEU A 283 -20.22 15.42 1.08
N LYS A 284 -19.17 16.20 1.30
CA LYS A 284 -19.15 17.63 0.97
C LYS A 284 -19.20 17.87 -0.53
N SER A 285 -18.55 17.04 -1.34
CA SER A 285 -18.60 17.16 -2.81
C SER A 285 -19.99 16.81 -3.34
N LEU A 286 -20.58 15.72 -2.85
CA LEU A 286 -21.93 15.29 -3.21
C LEU A 286 -23.01 16.27 -2.75
N SER A 287 -22.78 17.02 -1.67
CA SER A 287 -23.74 18.02 -1.16
C SER A 287 -23.89 19.24 -2.06
N LEU A 288 -23.00 19.38 -3.06
CA LEU A 288 -22.99 20.44 -4.06
C LEU A 288 -23.67 20.01 -5.38
N VAL A 289 -24.08 18.75 -5.52
CA VAL A 289 -24.78 18.23 -6.71
C VAL A 289 -26.20 17.81 -6.38
N SER A 290 -27.08 17.89 -7.38
CA SER A 290 -28.42 17.29 -7.29
C SER A 290 -28.31 15.77 -7.30
N LEU A 291 -28.66 15.15 -6.17
CA LEU A 291 -28.61 13.70 -6.01
C LEU A 291 -29.80 13.03 -6.74
N PRO A 292 -29.58 11.88 -7.39
CA PRO A 292 -30.66 11.15 -8.05
C PRO A 292 -31.64 10.57 -7.02
N PHE A 293 -32.93 10.84 -7.21
CA PHE A 293 -33.98 10.43 -6.27
C PHE A 293 -34.15 8.90 -6.17
N ASN A 294 -33.99 8.17 -7.28
CA ASN A 294 -34.26 6.71 -7.36
C ASN A 294 -33.01 5.83 -7.44
N PHE A 295 -31.86 6.33 -7.00
CA PHE A 295 -30.63 5.55 -7.03
C PHE A 295 -30.57 4.56 -5.87
N THR A 296 -30.08 3.34 -6.14
CA THR A 296 -29.99 2.29 -5.12
C THR A 296 -28.65 1.58 -5.16
N PHE A 297 -28.22 1.08 -4.00
CA PHE A 297 -27.07 0.22 -3.81
C PHE A 297 -27.56 -1.22 -3.53
N PRO A 298 -27.84 -2.02 -4.58
CA PRO A 298 -28.59 -3.28 -4.45
C PRO A 298 -27.82 -4.39 -3.73
N ARG A 299 -26.49 -4.30 -3.66
CA ARG A 299 -25.62 -5.35 -3.08
C ARG A 299 -24.89 -4.90 -1.81
N LEU A 300 -25.05 -3.64 -1.41
CA LEU A 300 -24.28 -3.06 -0.32
C LEU A 300 -24.75 -3.61 1.03
N ARG A 301 -23.82 -4.22 1.75
CA ARG A 301 -24.02 -4.81 3.10
C ARG A 301 -23.24 -4.07 4.17
N CYS A 302 -22.09 -3.51 3.84
CA CYS A 302 -21.24 -2.80 4.79
C CYS A 302 -20.94 -1.40 4.29
N LEU A 303 -21.25 -0.39 5.10
CA LEU A 303 -20.93 1.01 4.83
C LEU A 303 -19.98 1.53 5.90
N LYS A 304 -18.85 2.07 5.47
CA LYS A 304 -17.83 2.62 6.36
C LYS A 304 -17.66 4.11 6.08
N PHE A 305 -17.79 4.92 7.11
CA PHE A 305 -17.59 6.35 7.02
C PHE A 305 -16.48 6.82 7.92
N PHE A 306 -15.66 7.71 7.39
CA PHE A 306 -14.76 8.53 8.18
C PHE A 306 -15.35 9.94 8.29
N LEU A 307 -15.98 10.22 9.43
CA LEU A 307 -16.63 11.50 9.71
C LEU A 307 -15.77 12.39 10.61
N ASN A 308 -15.80 13.68 10.34
CA ASN A 308 -15.34 14.72 11.24
C ASN A 308 -16.55 15.61 11.54
N ILE A 309 -17.12 15.46 12.74
CA ILE A 309 -18.35 16.15 13.15
C ILE A 309 -18.19 17.66 13.06
N ALA A 310 -17.01 18.20 13.36
CA ALA A 310 -16.75 19.63 13.29
C ALA A 310 -16.90 20.20 11.87
N THR A 311 -16.81 19.35 10.84
CA THR A 311 -16.91 19.76 9.44
C THR A 311 -18.26 19.44 8.81
N MET A 312 -19.19 18.80 9.52
CA MET A 312 -20.50 18.41 8.96
C MET A 312 -21.48 19.60 8.94
N ASP A 313 -22.10 19.83 7.79
CA ASP A 313 -23.13 20.86 7.59
C ASP A 313 -24.49 20.21 7.25
N LYS A 314 -25.56 21.03 7.24
CA LYS A 314 -26.93 20.57 6.98
C LYS A 314 -27.06 19.83 5.63
N ARG A 315 -26.28 20.23 4.62
CA ARG A 315 -26.35 19.61 3.28
C ARG A 315 -25.69 18.24 3.28
N MET A 316 -24.55 18.10 3.96
CA MET A 316 -23.86 16.83 4.11
C MET A 316 -24.69 15.80 4.90
N TYR A 317 -25.43 16.23 5.93
CA TYR A 317 -26.41 15.37 6.59
C TYR A 317 -27.49 14.89 5.61
N GLY A 318 -27.94 15.76 4.70
CA GLY A 318 -28.86 15.39 3.61
C GLY A 318 -28.30 14.29 2.70
N VAL A 319 -27.03 14.41 2.28
CA VAL A 319 -26.33 13.38 1.48
C VAL A 319 -26.21 12.08 2.26
N PHE A 320 -25.85 12.15 3.54
CA PHE A 320 -25.72 10.97 4.39
C PHE A 320 -27.06 10.23 4.53
N ILE A 321 -28.16 10.96 4.72
CA ILE A 321 -29.52 10.39 4.75
C ILE A 321 -29.90 9.80 3.39
N TRP A 322 -29.57 10.49 2.29
CA TRP A 322 -29.79 9.97 0.94
C TRP A 322 -29.05 8.63 0.75
N LEU A 323 -27.78 8.53 1.13
CA LEU A 323 -27.02 7.29 1.06
C LEU A 323 -27.70 6.17 1.86
N LEU A 324 -28.10 6.43 3.11
CA LEU A 324 -28.80 5.44 3.93
C LEU A 324 -30.13 4.99 3.33
N ARG A 325 -30.88 5.89 2.69
CA ARG A 325 -32.14 5.56 2.00
C ARG A 325 -31.93 4.72 0.75
N SER A 326 -30.83 4.95 0.04
CA SER A 326 -30.46 4.23 -1.17
C SER A 326 -29.99 2.79 -0.90
N MET A 327 -29.89 2.36 0.36
CA MET A 327 -29.35 1.05 0.75
C MET A 327 -30.42 0.14 1.32
N SER A 328 -30.86 -0.86 0.55
CA SER A 328 -31.94 -1.77 0.94
C SER A 328 -31.48 -2.96 1.80
N PHE A 329 -30.20 -3.35 1.72
CA PHE A 329 -29.66 -4.57 2.33
C PHE A 329 -28.52 -4.34 3.33
N LEU A 330 -28.37 -3.11 3.84
CA LEU A 330 -27.30 -2.75 4.77
C LEU A 330 -27.38 -3.60 6.05
N GLU A 331 -26.25 -4.19 6.43
CA GLU A 331 -26.07 -5.06 7.60
C GLU A 331 -25.15 -4.40 8.64
N GLU A 332 -24.10 -3.72 8.18
CA GLU A 332 -23.13 -3.04 9.03
C GLU A 332 -22.93 -1.57 8.61
N LEU A 333 -22.93 -0.68 9.60
CA LEU A 333 -22.57 0.73 9.47
C LEU A 333 -21.44 1.05 10.46
N GLU A 334 -20.24 1.29 9.94
CA GLU A 334 -19.07 1.70 10.72
C GLU A 334 -18.83 3.20 10.54
N ILE A 335 -18.93 3.98 11.61
CA ILE A 335 -18.65 5.41 11.62
C ILE A 335 -17.40 5.66 12.48
N LYS A 336 -16.34 6.13 11.85
CA LYS A 336 -15.12 6.57 12.53
C LYS A 336 -15.15 8.08 12.68
N LEU A 337 -15.05 8.56 13.90
CA LEU A 337 -14.97 9.99 14.18
C LEU A 337 -13.51 10.43 14.31
N ALA A 338 -13.14 11.44 13.52
CA ALA A 338 -11.97 12.27 13.79
C ALA A 338 -12.38 13.35 14.79
N ASN A 339 -12.04 13.17 16.06
CA ASN A 339 -12.16 14.25 17.04
C ASN A 339 -10.89 15.12 16.98
N SER A 340 -11.02 16.43 17.17
CA SER A 340 -9.90 17.39 17.18
C SER A 340 -8.85 17.03 18.24
N ASP A 341 -9.28 16.38 19.32
CA ASP A 341 -8.42 15.73 20.28
C ASP A 341 -8.23 14.28 19.83
N SER A 342 -7.01 13.95 19.40
CA SER A 342 -6.37 12.66 19.01
C SER A 342 -6.93 11.28 19.44
N ARG A 343 -8.06 11.18 20.14
CA ARG A 343 -8.83 9.97 20.41
C ARG A 343 -9.75 9.64 19.24
N ARG A 344 -9.37 8.63 18.44
CA ARG A 344 -10.24 8.01 17.44
C ARG A 344 -11.35 7.24 18.15
N THR A 345 -12.60 7.67 18.00
CA THR A 345 -13.76 6.91 18.45
C THR A 345 -14.38 6.21 17.25
N ASN A 346 -14.54 4.89 17.35
CA ASN A 346 -15.17 4.07 16.33
C ASN A 346 -16.55 3.66 16.84
N PHE A 347 -17.59 4.05 16.11
CA PHE A 347 -18.95 3.58 16.32
C PHE A 347 -19.21 2.49 15.29
N LEU A 348 -19.52 1.29 15.75
CA LEU A 348 -19.89 0.18 14.88
C LEU A 348 -21.33 -0.20 15.21
N ILE A 349 -22.22 0.00 14.25
CA ILE A 349 -23.61 -0.42 14.33
C ILE A 349 -23.75 -1.66 13.45
N ARG A 350 -24.08 -2.81 14.06
CA ARG A 350 -24.34 -4.08 13.38
C ARG A 350 -25.82 -4.42 13.43
N ASP A 351 -26.25 -5.35 12.58
CA ASP A 351 -27.58 -5.96 12.58
C ASP A 351 -28.73 -4.96 12.37
N LEU A 352 -28.54 -3.98 11.50
CA LEU A 352 -29.55 -2.96 11.18
C LEU A 352 -30.89 -3.54 10.67
N LYS A 353 -30.90 -4.79 10.18
CA LYS A 353 -32.11 -5.49 9.72
C LYS A 353 -33.02 -5.96 10.87
N ARG A 354 -32.54 -6.08 12.12
CA ARG A 354 -33.39 -6.52 13.24
C ARG A 354 -34.41 -5.46 13.70
N ASN A 355 -34.26 -4.20 13.28
CA ASN A 355 -35.11 -3.09 13.72
C ASN A 355 -36.24 -2.70 12.75
N LYS A 356 -36.62 -3.56 11.79
CA LYS A 356 -37.86 -3.36 11.01
C LYS A 356 -39.15 -3.84 11.70
N MET A 357 -39.10 -4.27 12.97
CA MET A 357 -40.27 -4.56 13.78
C MET A 357 -40.15 -3.98 15.21
N VAL A 358 -40.05 -2.66 15.35
CA VAL A 358 -40.62 -1.95 16.51
C VAL A 358 -41.13 -0.59 16.03
N SER A 359 -42.42 -0.34 16.26
CA SER A 359 -43.14 0.92 15.99
C SER A 359 -42.59 2.10 16.81
N PRO A 360 -43.01 3.36 16.53
CA PRO A 360 -42.24 4.55 16.83
C PRO A 360 -42.38 4.96 18.31
N ALA A 361 -41.27 5.11 19.01
CA ALA A 361 -41.24 5.87 20.26
C ALA A 361 -39.93 6.65 20.37
N SER A 362 -40.09 7.97 20.27
CA SER A 362 -39.26 9.01 20.89
C SER A 362 -37.74 8.97 20.68
N VAL A 363 -37.26 9.79 19.74
CA VAL A 363 -36.00 10.52 19.93
C VAL A 363 -36.36 12.00 19.92
N ARG A 364 -36.43 12.61 21.11
CA ARG A 364 -36.40 14.06 21.27
C ARG A 364 -34.94 14.51 21.12
N LEU A 365 -34.82 15.68 20.47
CA LEU A 365 -33.64 16.37 19.97
C LEU A 365 -32.39 16.33 20.84
#